data_AF-A0A1V2QU53-F1
#
_entry.id   AF-A0A1V2QU53-F1
#
_cell.length_a   1.000
_cell.length_b   1.000
_cell.length_c   1.000
_cell.angle_alpha   90.00
_cell.angle_beta   90.00
_cell.angle_gamma   90.00
#
_symmetry.space_group_name_H-M   'P 1'
#
loop_
_entity.id
_entity.type
_entity.pdbx_description
1 polymer ?
#
loop_
_entity_poly.entity_id
_entity_poly.type
_entity_poly.pdbx_seq_one_letter_code
_entity_poly.pdbx_strand_id
1 'polypeptide(L)'
;MTHDEPDRVRAGRAAPVATQNEPSTAAAGGLVYGYLCAGDGPIDELPVLREAIITTAERLGFLLARTYTDYSSAPSSTRPALRQLMNAARALRPRAVLVPGAWHLSQSPTERTAVLDQFRQRGCQVIAVEDGTASVLNAGDV
;
A
#
# COMPACT_ATOMS: atom_id res chain seq x y z
N MET A 1 -16.30 67.60 41.16
CA MET A 1 -14.98 67.70 40.51
C MET A 1 -14.39 66.30 40.52
N THR A 2 -14.67 65.54 39.44
CA THR A 2 -13.71 65.02 38.42
C THR A 2 -12.97 63.79 38.94
N HIS A 3 -13.38 62.57 38.59
CA HIS A 3 -13.18 61.82 37.32
C HIS A 3 -12.20 60.68 37.65
N ASP A 4 -12.64 59.42 37.55
CA ASP A 4 -12.10 58.45 36.59
C ASP A 4 -12.88 57.12 36.69
N GLU A 5 -13.27 56.59 35.54
CA GLU A 5 -13.93 55.30 35.31
C GLU A 5 -12.84 54.23 34.98
N PRO A 6 -13.15 53.09 34.35
CA PRO A 6 -13.83 51.87 34.80
C PRO A 6 -12.85 50.65 34.79
N ASP A 7 -13.23 49.46 35.31
CA ASP A 7 -13.04 48.21 34.53
C ASP A 7 -13.55 46.92 35.19
N ARG A 8 -14.33 46.20 34.36
CA ARG A 8 -14.34 44.75 34.14
C ARG A 8 -14.92 43.80 35.18
N VAL A 9 -16.24 43.65 35.02
CA VAL A 9 -16.95 42.37 34.88
C VAL A 9 -16.04 41.27 34.33
N ARG A 10 -15.68 40.30 35.18
CA ARG A 10 -14.95 39.10 34.75
C ARG A 10 -15.96 38.10 34.18
N ALA A 11 -16.17 38.21 32.87
CA ALA A 11 -16.92 37.28 32.06
C ALA A 11 -16.42 35.83 32.25
N GLY A 12 -17.38 34.90 32.18
CA GLY A 12 -17.16 33.47 32.35
C GLY A 12 -16.03 32.96 31.48
N ARG A 13 -15.12 32.22 32.12
CA ARG A 13 -14.08 31.45 31.42
C ARG A 13 -14.79 30.27 30.76
N ALA A 14 -15.25 30.47 29.53
CA ALA A 14 -15.57 29.38 28.63
C ALA A 14 -14.31 28.50 28.54
N ALA A 15 -14.44 27.25 28.98
CA ALA A 15 -13.44 26.24 28.73
C ALA A 15 -13.22 26.15 27.20
N PRO A 16 -11.99 25.99 26.71
CA PRO A 16 -11.79 25.76 25.29
C PRO A 16 -12.57 24.51 24.92
N VAL A 17 -13.57 24.70 24.06
CA VAL A 17 -14.22 23.63 23.31
C VAL A 17 -13.10 22.82 22.69
N ALA A 18 -12.94 21.58 23.14
CA ALA A 18 -12.13 20.61 22.44
C ALA A 18 -12.76 20.45 21.07
N THR A 19 -12.17 21.11 20.07
CA THR A 19 -12.50 20.94 18.66
C THR A 19 -12.20 19.48 18.34
N GLN A 20 -13.24 18.64 18.44
CA GLN A 20 -13.24 17.30 17.87
C GLN A 20 -13.24 17.48 16.35
N ASN A 21 -12.07 17.71 15.78
CA ASN A 21 -11.87 17.78 14.35
C ASN A 21 -10.49 17.26 13.99
N GLU A 22 -10.25 16.00 14.33
CA GLU A 22 -9.32 15.17 13.57
C GLU A 22 -9.98 13.78 13.45
N PRO A 23 -10.35 13.32 12.25
CA PRO A 23 -10.53 11.89 12.08
C PRO A 23 -9.17 11.26 12.38
N SER A 24 -9.05 10.62 13.53
CA SER A 24 -7.93 9.72 13.83
C SER A 24 -8.11 8.47 12.96
N THR A 25 -7.81 8.61 11.67
CA THR A 25 -7.63 7.52 10.71
C THR A 25 -6.16 7.12 10.73
N ALA A 26 -5.66 6.75 11.91
CA ALA A 26 -4.48 5.89 11.95
C ALA A 26 -4.90 4.59 11.23
N ALA A 27 -4.36 4.38 10.03
CA ALA A 27 -4.67 3.33 9.07
C ALA A 27 -5.25 2.06 9.73
N ALA A 28 -6.58 1.90 9.64
CA ALA A 28 -7.20 0.60 9.93
C ALA A 28 -6.78 -0.47 8.91
N GLY A 29 -6.09 -0.09 7.83
CA GLY A 29 -5.48 -1.02 6.89
C GLY A 29 -4.07 -1.41 7.34
N GLY A 30 -3.84 -2.72 7.40
CA GLY A 30 -2.54 -3.29 7.73
C GLY A 30 -1.43 -2.92 6.76
N LEU A 31 -0.21 -3.31 7.13
CA LEU A 31 1.00 -3.16 6.32
C LEU A 31 0.87 -3.88 4.98
N VAL A 32 1.22 -3.21 3.88
CA VAL A 32 1.33 -3.82 2.55
C VAL A 32 2.67 -3.48 1.88
N TYR A 33 3.06 -4.30 0.92
CA TYR A 33 4.17 -4.00 0.00
C TYR A 33 3.67 -3.86 -1.43
N GLY A 34 4.45 -3.15 -2.26
CA GLY A 34 4.26 -3.09 -3.70
C GLY A 34 5.28 -3.97 -4.42
N TYR A 35 4.91 -4.49 -5.58
CA TYR A 35 5.84 -5.17 -6.48
C TYR A 35 5.61 -4.78 -7.92
N LEU A 36 6.71 -4.48 -8.61
CA LEU A 36 6.77 -4.13 -10.02
C LEU A 36 7.80 -4.99 -10.72
N CYS A 37 7.49 -5.40 -11.93
CA CYS A 37 8.43 -6.02 -12.84
C CYS A 37 8.30 -5.33 -14.20
N ALA A 38 9.39 -4.79 -14.74
CA ALA A 38 9.39 -4.22 -16.09
C ALA A 38 9.09 -5.30 -17.14
N GLY A 39 9.60 -6.52 -16.93
CA GLY A 39 9.49 -7.58 -17.93
C GLY A 39 10.07 -7.13 -19.27
N ASP A 40 9.26 -7.27 -20.32
CA ASP A 40 9.53 -6.74 -21.66
C ASP A 40 8.73 -5.44 -21.94
N GLY A 41 8.04 -4.91 -20.94
CA GLY A 41 7.28 -3.67 -21.02
C GLY A 41 8.16 -2.41 -20.94
N PRO A 42 7.62 -1.23 -21.28
CA PRO A 42 8.36 0.01 -21.24
C PRO A 42 8.71 0.39 -19.80
N ILE A 43 10.01 0.53 -19.51
CA ILE A 43 10.53 0.93 -18.19
C ILE A 43 9.95 2.29 -17.75
N ASP A 44 9.64 3.16 -18.71
CA ASP A 44 9.11 4.49 -18.47
C ASP A 44 7.68 4.50 -17.92
N GLU A 45 6.96 3.37 -17.97
CA GLU A 45 5.62 3.22 -17.35
C GLU A 45 5.70 2.87 -15.86
N LEU A 46 6.85 2.38 -15.37
CA LEU A 46 7.00 1.97 -13.96
C LEU A 46 6.66 3.06 -12.94
N PRO A 47 6.98 4.36 -13.14
CA PRO A 47 6.54 5.42 -12.25
C PRO A 47 5.01 5.53 -12.18
N VAL A 48 4.31 5.43 -13.32
CA VAL A 48 2.84 5.50 -13.39
C VAL A 48 2.22 4.32 -12.64
N LEU A 49 2.72 3.11 -12.89
CA LEU A 49 2.26 1.90 -12.19
C LEU A 49 2.53 1.96 -10.68
N ARG A 50 3.64 2.59 -10.27
CA ARG A 50 3.95 2.82 -8.85
C ARG A 50 2.94 3.76 -8.22
N GLU A 51 2.62 4.88 -8.86
CA GLU A 51 1.62 5.83 -8.36
C GLU A 51 0.23 5.19 -8.25
N ALA A 52 -0.14 4.31 -9.19
CA ALA A 52 -1.39 3.55 -9.11
C ALA A 52 -1.43 2.63 -7.88
N ILE A 53 -0.32 1.96 -7.55
CA ILE A 53 -0.19 1.15 -6.33
C ILE A 53 -0.31 2.02 -5.08
N ILE A 54 0.37 3.17 -5.03
CA ILE A 54 0.34 4.09 -3.88
C ILE A 54 -1.10 4.58 -3.65
N THR A 55 -1.71 5.14 -4.69
CA THR A 55 -3.09 5.66 -4.66
C THR A 55 -4.08 4.58 -4.22
N THR A 56 -3.91 3.35 -4.70
CA THR A 56 -4.78 2.23 -4.32
C THR A 56 -4.56 1.79 -2.87
N ALA A 57 -3.31 1.76 -2.39
CA ALA A 57 -3.03 1.47 -1.00
C ALA A 57 -3.71 2.48 -0.07
N GLU A 58 -3.56 3.78 -0.37
CA GLU A 58 -4.17 4.87 0.40
C GLU A 58 -5.70 4.79 0.38
N ARG A 59 -6.30 4.57 -0.80
CA ARG A 59 -7.75 4.41 -0.96
C ARG A 59 -8.32 3.24 -0.17
N LEU A 60 -7.55 2.15 -0.05
CA LEU A 60 -7.92 0.96 0.74
C LEU A 60 -7.54 1.11 2.22
N GLY A 61 -6.95 2.24 2.62
CA GLY A 61 -6.52 2.53 3.98
C GLY A 61 -5.29 1.75 4.44
N PHE A 62 -4.53 1.14 3.52
CA PHE A 62 -3.31 0.40 3.81
C PHE A 62 -2.10 1.31 3.99
N LEU A 63 -1.15 0.85 4.82
CA LEU A 63 0.18 1.47 4.91
C LEU A 63 1.14 0.78 3.93
N LEU A 64 1.45 1.43 2.81
CA LEU A 64 2.44 0.95 1.85
C LEU A 64 3.86 1.20 2.37
N ALA A 65 4.57 0.13 2.75
CA ALA A 65 5.91 0.26 3.33
C ALA A 65 7.01 0.49 2.29
N ARG A 66 6.96 -0.26 1.18
CA ARG A 66 7.97 -0.21 0.11
C ARG A 66 7.43 -0.86 -1.16
N THR A 67 7.86 -0.34 -2.30
CA THR A 67 7.71 -1.01 -3.59
C THR A 67 9.04 -1.63 -4.03
N TYR A 68 9.00 -2.91 -4.38
CA TYR A 68 10.13 -3.66 -4.93
C TYR A 68 10.02 -3.69 -6.45
N THR A 69 11.13 -3.46 -7.16
CA THR A 69 11.12 -3.36 -8.63
C THR A 69 12.20 -4.23 -9.24
N ASP A 70 11.81 -5.15 -10.12
CA ASP A 70 12.72 -5.85 -11.03
C ASP A 70 12.66 -5.21 -12.43
N TYR A 71 13.81 -5.04 -13.07
CA TYR A 71 13.94 -4.41 -14.40
C TYR A 71 14.17 -5.43 -15.53
N SER A 72 14.02 -6.73 -15.24
CA SER A 72 14.33 -7.82 -16.18
C SER A 72 13.13 -8.74 -16.41
N SER A 73 13.01 -9.35 -17.58
CA SER A 73 12.07 -10.43 -17.89
C SER A 73 12.49 -11.83 -17.40
N ALA A 74 13.53 -11.92 -16.57
CA ALA A 74 14.04 -13.19 -16.04
C ALA A 74 12.93 -14.00 -15.32
N PRO A 75 13.05 -15.34 -15.21
CA PRO A 75 12.10 -16.17 -14.46
C PRO A 75 11.96 -15.72 -13.00
N SER A 76 10.77 -15.88 -12.42
CA SER A 76 10.45 -15.36 -11.08
C SER A 76 11.39 -15.85 -9.98
N SER A 77 11.93 -17.06 -10.12
CA SER A 77 12.92 -17.66 -9.20
C SER A 77 14.25 -16.91 -9.14
N THR A 78 14.59 -16.16 -10.19
CA THR A 78 15.88 -15.46 -10.33
C THR A 78 15.79 -13.96 -10.02
N ARG A 79 14.57 -13.42 -9.92
CA ARG A 79 14.29 -11.99 -9.74
C ARG A 79 14.71 -11.50 -8.34
N PRO A 80 15.74 -10.63 -8.22
CA PRO A 80 16.27 -10.23 -6.93
C PRO A 80 15.28 -9.43 -6.09
N ALA A 81 14.48 -8.53 -6.68
CA ALA A 81 13.54 -7.72 -5.91
C ALA A 81 12.35 -8.56 -5.43
N LEU A 82 11.85 -9.49 -6.27
CA LEU A 82 10.85 -10.48 -5.83
C LEU A 82 11.34 -11.34 -4.67
N ARG A 83 12.60 -11.81 -4.72
CA ARG A 83 13.20 -12.55 -3.61
C ARG A 83 13.31 -11.72 -2.33
N GLN A 84 13.69 -10.45 -2.43
CA GLN A 84 13.72 -9.55 -1.28
C GLN A 84 12.33 -9.34 -0.69
N LEU A 85 11.31 -9.17 -1.54
CA LEU A 85 9.92 -9.08 -1.12
C LEU A 85 9.45 -10.35 -0.42
N MET A 86 9.76 -11.53 -0.95
CA MET A 86 9.41 -12.81 -0.32
C MET A 86 10.02 -12.93 1.09
N ASN A 87 11.26 -12.50 1.25
CA ASN A 87 11.93 -12.47 2.55
C ASN A 87 11.28 -11.46 3.51
N ALA A 88 10.94 -10.26 3.03
CA ALA A 88 10.22 -9.26 3.82
C ALA A 88 8.82 -9.75 4.23
N ALA A 89 8.10 -10.39 3.31
CA ALA A 89 6.79 -10.97 3.56
C ALA A 89 6.85 -12.08 4.62
N ARG A 90 7.91 -12.91 4.59
CA ARG A 90 8.16 -13.92 5.62
C ARG A 90 8.42 -13.30 6.99
N ALA A 91 9.21 -12.23 7.04
CA ALA A 91 9.63 -11.61 8.30
C ALA A 91 8.52 -10.77 8.95
N LEU A 92 7.83 -9.96 8.15
CA LEU A 92 6.92 -8.92 8.63
C LEU A 92 5.45 -9.26 8.45
N ARG A 93 5.13 -10.37 7.76
CA ARG A 93 3.76 -10.88 7.54
C ARG A 93 2.78 -9.76 7.16
N PRO A 94 3.06 -9.04 6.06
CA PRO A 94 2.17 -8.00 5.56
C PRO A 94 0.81 -8.61 5.23
N ARG A 95 -0.22 -7.78 5.28
CA ARG A 95 -1.58 -8.19 4.93
C ARG A 95 -1.68 -8.56 3.44
N ALA A 96 -1.02 -7.77 2.59
CA ALA A 96 -1.03 -7.99 1.16
C ALA A 96 0.23 -7.49 0.45
N VAL A 97 0.43 -7.98 -0.77
CA VAL A 97 1.28 -7.40 -1.80
C VAL A 97 0.39 -6.83 -2.91
N LEU A 98 0.60 -5.57 -3.26
CA LEU A 98 -0.02 -4.93 -4.40
C LEU A 98 0.87 -5.09 -5.65
N VAL A 99 0.27 -5.51 -6.76
CA VAL A 99 0.91 -5.59 -8.08
C VAL A 99 0.03 -4.91 -9.11
N PRO A 100 0.55 -4.38 -10.23
CA PRO A 100 -0.32 -3.82 -11.26
C PRO A 100 -1.11 -4.88 -12.02
N GLY A 101 -0.66 -6.13 -12.01
CA GLY A 101 -1.33 -7.23 -12.68
C GLY A 101 -0.60 -8.56 -12.48
N ALA A 102 -1.29 -9.65 -12.80
CA ALA A 102 -0.80 -11.02 -12.62
C ALA A 102 0.53 -11.31 -13.32
N TRP A 103 0.75 -10.73 -14.51
CA TRP A 103 1.94 -10.92 -15.32
C TRP A 103 3.23 -10.41 -14.66
N HIS A 104 3.13 -9.41 -13.76
CA HIS A 104 4.29 -8.91 -13.04
C HIS A 104 4.91 -10.00 -12.15
N LEU A 105 4.11 -10.95 -11.64
CA LEU A 105 4.62 -12.08 -10.87
C LEU A 105 5.34 -13.10 -11.76
N SER A 106 4.70 -13.51 -12.87
CA SER A 106 5.29 -14.32 -13.94
C SER A 106 4.38 -14.31 -15.17
N GLN A 107 4.97 -14.42 -16.36
CA GLN A 107 4.25 -14.74 -17.59
C GLN A 107 3.84 -16.22 -17.63
N SER A 108 4.58 -17.11 -16.97
CA SER A 108 4.25 -18.54 -16.86
C SER A 108 3.13 -18.75 -15.83
N PRO A 109 1.97 -19.32 -16.21
CA PRO A 109 0.89 -19.61 -15.27
C PRO A 109 1.33 -20.49 -14.10
N THR A 110 2.11 -21.54 -14.37
CA THR A 110 2.60 -22.46 -13.33
C THR A 110 3.52 -21.76 -12.32
N GLU A 111 4.44 -20.91 -12.79
CA GLU A 111 5.29 -20.13 -11.88
C GLU A 111 4.48 -19.11 -11.10
N ARG A 112 3.51 -18.46 -11.75
CA ARG A 112 2.61 -17.50 -11.11
C ARG A 112 1.80 -18.16 -10.00
N THR A 113 1.19 -19.32 -10.23
CA THR A 113 0.51 -20.13 -9.22
C THR A 113 1.46 -20.44 -8.05
N ALA A 114 2.69 -20.87 -8.33
CA ALA A 114 3.67 -21.17 -7.29
C ALA A 114 4.07 -19.93 -6.46
N VAL A 115 4.15 -18.75 -7.07
CA VAL A 115 4.41 -17.47 -6.39
C VAL A 115 3.22 -17.05 -5.52
N LEU A 116 1.99 -17.19 -6.03
CA LEU A 116 0.76 -16.89 -5.29
C LEU A 116 0.59 -17.82 -4.09
N ASP A 117 0.86 -19.12 -4.26
CA ASP A 117 0.83 -20.10 -3.18
C ASP A 117 1.83 -19.78 -2.07
N GLN A 118 3.03 -19.35 -2.45
CA GLN A 118 4.06 -18.92 -1.52
C GLN A 118 3.62 -17.70 -0.67
N PHE A 119 2.90 -16.73 -1.25
CA PHE A 119 2.32 -15.63 -0.47
C PHE A 119 1.16 -16.10 0.42
N ARG A 120 0.26 -16.93 -0.12
CA ARG A 120 -0.88 -17.52 0.60
C ARG A 120 -0.44 -18.31 1.84
N GLN A 121 0.57 -19.17 1.71
CA GLN A 121 1.13 -19.95 2.83
C GLN A 121 1.69 -19.06 3.95
N ARG A 122 1.99 -17.78 3.66
CA ARG A 122 2.48 -16.80 4.63
C ARG A 122 1.37 -15.89 5.16
N GLY A 123 0.11 -16.15 4.81
CA GLY A 123 -1.03 -15.32 5.18
C GLY A 123 -1.06 -13.96 4.47
N CYS A 124 -0.31 -13.83 3.37
CA CYS A 124 -0.23 -12.60 2.58
C CYS A 124 -1.09 -12.76 1.33
N GLN A 125 -2.05 -11.86 1.13
CA GLN A 125 -2.81 -11.81 -0.12
C GLN A 125 -1.98 -11.15 -1.22
N VAL A 126 -2.31 -11.42 -2.47
CA VAL A 126 -1.80 -10.64 -3.61
C VAL A 126 -2.98 -9.95 -4.27
N ILE A 127 -2.87 -8.64 -4.47
CA ILE A 127 -3.93 -7.80 -5.01
C ILE A 127 -3.41 -7.16 -6.29
N ALA A 128 -4.08 -7.42 -7.41
CA ALA A 128 -3.85 -6.71 -8.65
C ALA A 128 -4.53 -5.34 -8.63
N VAL A 129 -3.87 -4.36 -9.25
CA VAL A 129 -4.32 -2.97 -9.39
C VAL A 129 -4.40 -2.66 -10.88
N GLU A 130 -5.55 -2.99 -11.47
CA GLU A 130 -5.82 -2.81 -12.90
C GLU A 130 -6.84 -1.70 -13.07
N ASP A 131 -6.49 -0.65 -13.82
CA ASP A 131 -7.37 0.50 -14.11
C ASP A 131 -8.04 1.10 -12.86
N GLY A 132 -7.28 1.18 -11.75
CA GLY A 132 -7.76 1.71 -10.46
C GLY A 132 -8.65 0.75 -9.66
N THR A 133 -8.93 -0.45 -10.19
CA THR A 133 -9.68 -1.51 -9.53
C THR A 133 -8.73 -2.46 -8.83
N ALA A 134 -9.07 -2.83 -7.59
CA ALA A 134 -8.30 -3.78 -6.80
C ALA A 134 -9.00 -5.15 -6.80
N SER A 135 -8.29 -6.20 -7.21
CA SER A 135 -8.80 -7.57 -7.22
C SER A 135 -7.81 -8.54 -6.57
N VAL A 136 -8.30 -9.51 -5.80
CA VAL A 136 -7.43 -10.52 -5.19
C VAL A 136 -7.05 -11.56 -6.24
N LEU A 137 -5.75 -11.82 -6.40
CA LEU A 137 -5.25 -12.90 -7.24
C LEU A 137 -5.20 -14.20 -6.43
N ASN A 138 -5.91 -15.23 -6.91
CA ASN A 138 -5.86 -16.56 -6.32
C ASN A 138 -5.08 -17.53 -7.21
N ALA A 139 -4.40 -18.50 -6.61
CA ALA A 139 -3.60 -19.49 -7.31
C ALA A 139 -4.39 -20.34 -8.33
N GLY A 140 -5.72 -20.43 -8.21
CA GLY A 140 -6.60 -21.18 -9.09
C GLY A 140 -7.29 -20.38 -10.21
N ASP A 141 -7.12 -19.06 -10.24
CA ASP A 141 -7.82 -18.16 -11.17
C ASP A 141 -6.95 -17.71 -12.37
N VAL A 142 -5.72 -18.20 -12.47
CA VAL A 142 -4.66 -17.65 -13.34
C VAL A 142 -3.86 -18.70 -14.10
#